data_AF-A0A800DMW0-F1
#
_entry.id   AF-A0A800DMW0-F1
#
_cell.length_a   1.000
_cell.length_b   1.000
_cell.length_c   1.000
_cell.angle_alpha   90.00
_cell.angle_beta   90.00
_cell.angle_gamma   90.00
#
_symmetry.space_group_name_H-M   'P 1'
#
loop_
_entity.id
_entity.type
_entity.pdbx_description
1 polymer ?
#
loop_
_entity_poly.entity_id
_entity_poly.type
_entity_poly.pdbx_seq_one_letter_code
_entity_poly.pdbx_strand_id
1 'polypeptide(L)'
;MPAWPNADEVSVIGQRVRRIDGPDKVTGKAKFTYDINLPGMLYGKILRCPHPHARVVRIDISKAEKLEGVKAVLKVKEPDQICFY
;
A
#
# COMPACT_ATOMS: atom_id res chain seq x y z
N MET A 1 5.23 -7.08 -32.00
CA MET A 1 4.20 -7.33 -30.98
C MET A 1 3.22 -8.35 -31.55
N PRO A 2 2.83 -9.40 -30.81
CA PRO A 2 1.76 -10.28 -31.28
C PRO A 2 0.46 -9.49 -31.42
N ALA A 3 -0.33 -9.82 -32.45
CA ALA A 3 -1.65 -9.25 -32.63
C ALA A 3 -2.60 -9.78 -31.54
N TRP A 4 -3.54 -8.95 -31.11
CA TRP A 4 -4.60 -9.38 -30.21
C TRP A 4 -5.52 -10.38 -30.93
N PRO A 5 -6.04 -11.42 -30.24
CA PRO A 5 -6.95 -12.38 -30.84
C PRO A 5 -8.24 -11.70 -31.28
N ASN A 6 -8.82 -12.19 -32.39
CA ASN A 6 -10.10 -11.67 -32.89
C ASN A 6 -11.23 -12.01 -31.91
N ALA A 7 -12.31 -11.23 -31.93
CA ALA A 7 -13.44 -11.43 -31.01
C ALA A 7 -14.08 -12.83 -31.15
N ASP A 8 -14.02 -13.43 -32.34
CA ASP A 8 -14.57 -14.77 -32.62
C ASP A 8 -13.70 -15.91 -32.05
N GLU A 9 -12.45 -15.62 -31.68
CA GLU A 9 -11.48 -16.59 -31.14
C GLU A 9 -11.53 -16.70 -29.61
N VAL A 10 -12.37 -15.89 -28.96
CA VAL A 10 -12.42 -15.74 -27.50
C VAL A 10 -13.84 -15.98 -26.98
N SER A 11 -14.00 -16.92 -26.05
CA SER A 11 -15.32 -17.36 -25.56
C SER A 11 -15.96 -16.47 -24.50
N VAL A 12 -15.19 -15.55 -23.91
CA VAL A 12 -15.61 -14.76 -22.73
C VAL A 12 -15.82 -13.28 -23.06
N ILE A 13 -15.20 -12.76 -24.12
CA ILE A 13 -15.27 -11.34 -24.46
C ILE A 13 -16.68 -11.02 -24.98
N GLY A 14 -17.28 -9.93 -24.47
CA GLY A 14 -18.64 -9.50 -24.83
C GLY A 14 -19.77 -10.29 -24.16
N GLN A 15 -19.47 -11.32 -23.36
CA GLN A 15 -20.46 -12.14 -22.68
C GLN A 15 -20.75 -11.66 -21.26
N ARG A 16 -22.00 -11.79 -20.81
CA ARG A 16 -22.38 -11.53 -19.41
C ARG A 16 -21.97 -12.70 -18.52
N VAL A 17 -20.71 -12.71 -18.09
CA VAL A 17 -20.16 -13.77 -17.22
C VAL A 17 -20.20 -13.34 -15.75
N ARG A 18 -20.47 -14.30 -14.85
CA ARG A 18 -20.39 -14.08 -13.41
C ARG A 18 -18.93 -13.96 -12.99
N ARG A 19 -18.62 -12.93 -12.21
CA ARG A 19 -17.31 -12.75 -11.60
C ARG A 19 -17.09 -13.79 -10.50
N ILE A 20 -15.98 -14.53 -10.59
CA ILE A 20 -15.61 -15.56 -9.61
C ILE A 20 -15.44 -14.95 -8.21
N ASP A 21 -14.85 -13.76 -8.13
CA ASP A 21 -14.61 -13.01 -6.89
C ASP A 21 -15.83 -12.21 -6.41
N GLY A 22 -16.91 -12.17 -7.20
CA GLY A 22 -18.09 -11.35 -6.94
C GLY A 22 -18.78 -11.69 -5.60
N PRO A 23 -19.19 -12.96 -5.38
CA PRO A 23 -19.88 -13.35 -4.16
C PRO A 23 -19.12 -13.00 -2.87
N ASP A 24 -17.81 -13.27 -2.82
CA ASP A 24 -17.02 -13.02 -1.60
C ASP A 24 -16.86 -11.53 -1.30
N LYS A 25 -16.74 -10.70 -2.35
CA LYS A 25 -16.65 -9.24 -2.21
C LYS A 25 -17.95 -8.61 -1.75
N VAL A 26 -19.10 -9.03 -2.28
CA VAL A 26 -20.40 -8.45 -1.91
C VAL A 26 -20.93 -8.96 -0.57
N THR A 27 -20.44 -10.11 -0.09
CA THR A 27 -20.83 -10.69 1.20
C THR A 27 -19.88 -10.34 2.34
N GLY A 28 -18.78 -9.63 2.07
CA GLY A 28 -17.76 -9.31 3.08
C GLY A 28 -16.90 -10.50 3.52
N LYS A 29 -16.92 -11.61 2.77
CA LYS A 29 -16.08 -12.80 3.03
C LYS A 29 -14.67 -12.66 2.47
N ALA A 30 -14.49 -11.83 1.45
CA ALA A 30 -13.18 -11.54 0.89
C ALA A 30 -12.30 -10.88 1.95
N LYS A 31 -11.16 -11.50 2.26
CA LYS A 31 -10.14 -10.92 3.14
C LYS A 31 -9.12 -10.15 2.32
N PHE A 32 -8.92 -8.89 2.66
CA PHE A 32 -7.91 -8.02 2.10
C PHE A 32 -6.74 -7.86 3.07
N THR A 33 -5.65 -7.26 2.59
CA THR A 33 -4.44 -7.03 3.40
C THR A 33 -4.73 -6.25 4.68
N TYR A 34 -5.74 -5.38 4.66
CA TYR A 34 -6.14 -4.58 5.82
C TYR A 34 -6.87 -5.40 6.91
N ASP A 35 -7.44 -6.55 6.55
CA ASP A 35 -8.16 -7.42 7.50
C ASP A 35 -7.22 -8.36 8.26
N ILE A 36 -5.95 -8.42 7.85
CA ILE A 36 -4.94 -9.30 8.43
C ILE A 36 -4.34 -8.65 9.67
N ASN A 37 -4.45 -9.33 10.81
CA ASN A 37 -3.79 -8.95 12.06
C ASN A 37 -2.92 -10.11 12.53
N LEU A 38 -1.60 -9.90 12.56
CA LEU A 38 -0.63 -10.91 12.98
C LEU A 38 -0.15 -10.63 14.41
N PRO A 39 0.14 -11.66 15.23
CA PRO A 39 0.80 -11.47 16.52
C PRO A 39 2.13 -10.72 16.36
N GLY A 40 2.31 -9.62 17.11
CA GLY A 40 3.52 -8.79 17.05
C GLY A 40 3.62 -7.84 15.85
N MET A 41 2.54 -7.67 15.07
CA MET A 41 2.53 -6.74 13.93
C MET A 41 2.82 -5.29 14.34
N LEU A 42 3.75 -4.65 13.62
CA LEU A 42 4.04 -3.22 13.76
C LEU A 42 3.16 -2.40 12.80
N TYR A 43 2.71 -1.24 13.26
CA TYR A 43 1.94 -0.30 12.46
C TYR A 43 2.82 0.87 12.02
N GLY A 44 2.88 1.10 10.71
CA GLY A 44 3.61 2.22 10.13
C GLY A 44 2.73 3.44 9.92
N LYS A 45 3.28 4.64 10.15
CA LYS A 45 2.65 5.91 9.78
C LYS A 45 3.63 6.77 8.99
N ILE A 46 3.18 7.27 7.84
CA ILE A 46 3.99 8.11 6.96
C ILE A 46 3.68 9.58 7.24
N LEU A 47 4.69 10.34 7.65
CA LEU A 47 4.62 11.80 7.68
C LEU A 47 4.79 12.34 6.26
N ARG A 48 3.75 12.97 5.72
CA ARG A 48 3.76 13.55 4.37
C ARG A 48 4.05 15.05 4.42
N CYS A 49 4.62 15.57 3.34
CA CYS A 49 4.82 17.02 3.19
C CYS A 49 3.46 17.74 3.18
N PRO A 50 3.27 18.81 3.96
CA PRO A 50 2.05 19.62 3.93
C PRO A 50 2.02 20.62 2.76
N HIS A 51 3.13 20.77 2.03
CA HIS A 51 3.27 21.73 0.94
C HIS A 51 3.36 21.03 -0.42
N PRO A 52 2.76 21.57 -1.49
CA PRO A 52 2.85 20.99 -2.84
C PRO A 52 4.28 20.90 -3.39
N HIS A 53 5.15 21.86 -3.00
CA HIS A 53 6.56 21.88 -3.38
C HIS A 53 7.39 22.48 -2.24
N ALA A 54 8.37 21.73 -1.74
CA ALA A 54 9.26 22.17 -0.68
C ALA A 54 10.59 21.41 -0.73
N ARG A 55 11.66 22.06 -0.26
CA ARG A 55 12.95 21.41 -0.01
C ARG A 55 13.05 21.05 1.47
N VAL A 56 13.32 19.79 1.78
CA VAL A 56 13.55 19.33 3.15
C VAL A 56 14.91 19.85 3.62
N VAL A 57 14.91 20.79 4.57
CA VAL A 57 16.13 21.32 5.18
C VAL A 57 16.49 20.53 6.44
N ARG A 58 15.49 20.17 7.24
CA ARG A 58 15.64 19.46 8.51
C ARG A 58 14.38 18.69 8.84
N ILE A 59 14.54 17.54 9.47
CA ILE A 59 13.48 16.77 10.14
C ILE A 59 13.94 16.51 11.58
N ASP A 60 13.12 16.86 12.56
CA ASP A 60 13.36 16.55 13.97
C ASP A 60 12.44 15.40 14.41
N ILE A 61 13.05 14.26 14.77
CA ILE A 61 12.36 13.03 15.16
C ILE A 61 12.31 12.83 16.67
N SER A 62 12.95 13.70 17.46
CA SER A 62 13.16 13.52 18.90
C SER A 62 11.88 13.33 19.71
N LYS A 63 10.78 13.95 19.27
CA LYS A 63 9.47 13.77 19.88
C LYS A 63 8.87 12.41 19.56
N ALA A 64 9.00 11.95 18.32
CA ALA A 64 8.43 10.68 17.88
C ALA A 64 9.14 9.50 18.54
N GLU A 65 10.47 9.54 18.67
CA GLU A 65 11.26 8.50 19.32
C GLU A 65 10.92 8.29 20.81
N LYS A 66 10.45 9.35 21.49
CA LYS A 66 10.11 9.31 22.92
C LYS A 66 8.68 8.86 23.19
N LEU A 67 7.85 8.69 22.15
CA LEU A 67 6.49 8.24 22.35
C LEU A 67 6.46 6.76 22.73
N GLU A 68 5.66 6.44 23.74
CA GLU A 68 5.41 5.07 24.13
C GLU A 68 4.80 4.28 22.94
N GLY A 69 5.30 3.08 22.70
CA GLY A 69 4.86 2.22 21.60
C GLY A 69 5.55 2.44 20.26
N VAL A 70 6.33 3.52 20.09
CA VAL A 70 7.17 3.69 18.90
C VAL A 70 8.36 2.72 18.96
N LYS A 71 8.51 1.91 17.91
CA LYS A 71 9.61 0.93 17.80
C LYS A 71 10.80 1.43 16.99
N ALA A 72 10.56 2.30 16.01
CA ALA A 72 11.58 2.91 15.17
C ALA A 72 11.03 4.15 14.47
N VAL A 73 11.90 5.10 14.12
CA VAL A 73 11.57 6.26 13.28
C VAL A 73 12.54 6.33 12.11
N LEU A 74 12.04 6.11 10.89
CA LEU A 74 12.86 6.11 9.68
C LEU A 74 12.85 7.49 9.04
N LYS A 75 14.02 8.09 8.87
CA LYS A 75 14.20 9.32 8.09
C LYS A 75 14.85 8.99 6.75
N VAL A 76 14.29 9.52 5.68
CA VAL A 76 14.92 9.47 4.37
C VAL A 76 15.98 10.56 4.35
N LYS A 77 17.26 10.16 4.29
CA LYS A 77 18.39 11.09 4.22
C LYS A 77 18.72 11.44 2.77
N GLU A 78 18.62 10.45 1.88
CA GLU A 78 18.81 10.55 0.43
C GLU A 78 17.77 9.68 -0.29
N PRO A 79 17.45 9.94 -1.58
CA PRO A 79 16.39 9.23 -2.32
C PRO A 79 16.52 7.69 -2.40
N ASP A 80 17.67 7.16 -1.98
CA ASP A 80 18.08 5.76 -2.01
C ASP A 80 18.69 5.26 -0.67
N GLN A 81 18.72 6.11 0.37
CA GLN A 81 19.24 5.73 1.70
C GLN A 81 18.15 5.76 2.77
N ILE A 82 17.67 4.58 3.15
CA ILE A 82 16.90 4.37 4.38
C ILE A 82 17.90 4.09 5.50
N CYS A 83 18.13 5.07 6.37
CA CYS A 83 18.93 4.87 7.58
C CYS A 83 18.03 4.42 8.73
N PHE A 84 18.39 3.31 9.36
CA PHE A 84 17.74 2.82 10.59
C PHE A 84 18.31 3.58 11.80
N TYR A 85 17.43 4.13 12.64
CA TYR A 85 17.74 4.76 13.92
C TYR A 85 16.91 4.09 15.01
#